data_AF-A0A2Z3RX85-F1
#
_entry.id   AF-A0A2Z3RX85-F1
#
_cell.length_a   1.000
_cell.length_b   1.000
_cell.length_c   1.000
_cell.angle_alpha   90.00
_cell.angle_beta   90.00
_cell.angle_gamma   90.00
#
_symmetry.space_group_name_H-M   'P 1'
#
loop_
_entity.id
_entity.type
_entity.pdbx_description
1 polymer ?
#
loop_
_entity_poly.entity_id
_entity_poly.type
_entity_poly.pdbx_seq_one_letter_code
_entity_poly.pdbx_strand_id
1 'polypeptide(L)'
;MRAKPLIAIPLIAVALAGCSAQTPTPQETTAAPEQKPLFATDAEALAAAEAAYANYLEVSDQIARDGGANPERLKGLLSSDQYQTEVSSFQNYVTKDIHSSGQMSFDSLHIASSDSENVSAYLCLDSSQSRVLDSSGIDVTPSSREDRWPLFVTFESKNGTLVISGSETWTGTNFC
;
A
#
# COMPACT_ATOMS: atom_id res chain seq x y z
N MET A 1 -65.04 -49.80 -19.75
CA MET A 1 -64.85 -49.09 -21.04
C MET A 1 -66.20 -48.67 -21.58
N ARG A 2 -66.55 -47.38 -21.57
CA ARG A 2 -67.43 -46.70 -22.55
C ARG A 2 -67.23 -45.19 -22.39
N ALA A 3 -67.22 -44.49 -23.51
CA ALA A 3 -66.57 -43.19 -23.71
C ALA A 3 -67.55 -42.03 -23.86
N LYS A 4 -67.13 -40.82 -23.40
CA LYS A 4 -67.46 -39.43 -23.83
C LYS A 4 -68.96 -39.02 -23.83
N PRO A 5 -69.36 -37.72 -23.89
CA PRO A 5 -68.63 -36.53 -24.37
C PRO A 5 -68.88 -35.19 -23.60
N LEU A 6 -68.25 -34.11 -24.11
CA LEU A 6 -68.58 -32.67 -24.05
C LEU A 6 -68.92 -32.02 -22.69
N ILE A 7 -68.26 -30.89 -22.37
CA ILE A 7 -68.93 -29.64 -21.97
C ILE A 7 -67.91 -28.47 -21.89
N ALA A 8 -68.27 -27.41 -22.61
CA ALA A 8 -68.07 -25.97 -22.43
C ALA A 8 -66.72 -25.39 -21.96
N ILE A 9 -66.14 -24.60 -22.87
CA ILE A 9 -65.29 -23.43 -22.61
C ILE A 9 -66.15 -22.33 -21.96
N PRO A 10 -65.62 -21.58 -20.97
CA PRO A 10 -65.82 -20.14 -20.99
C PRO A 10 -64.51 -19.34 -20.86
N LEU A 11 -64.43 -18.37 -21.76
CA LEU A 11 -63.66 -17.12 -21.73
C LEU A 11 -63.34 -16.62 -20.32
N ILE A 12 -62.06 -16.36 -20.03
CA ILE A 12 -61.65 -15.45 -18.96
C ILE A 12 -60.84 -14.32 -19.59
N ALA A 13 -61.41 -13.12 -19.48
CA ALA A 13 -60.87 -11.87 -19.96
C ALA A 13 -59.82 -11.30 -18.99
N VAL A 14 -58.88 -10.61 -19.62
CA VAL A 14 -57.76 -9.79 -19.15
C VAL A 14 -58.13 -8.80 -18.03
N ALA A 15 -57.28 -8.68 -17.02
CA ALA A 15 -57.05 -7.43 -16.29
C ALA A 15 -55.57 -7.34 -15.88
N LEU A 16 -54.75 -6.66 -16.69
CA LEU A 16 -53.40 -6.25 -16.32
C LEU A 16 -53.49 -5.10 -15.32
N ALA A 17 -53.13 -5.34 -14.06
CA ALA A 17 -52.90 -4.28 -13.09
C ALA A 17 -51.54 -3.62 -13.39
N GLY A 18 -51.56 -2.40 -13.91
CA GLY A 18 -50.37 -1.57 -14.10
C GLY A 18 -49.80 -1.13 -12.76
N CYS A 19 -48.59 -1.56 -12.44
CA CYS A 19 -47.81 -1.00 -11.34
C CYS A 19 -47.26 0.36 -11.78
N SER A 20 -47.65 1.41 -11.05
CA SER A 20 -47.08 2.75 -11.19
C SER A 20 -45.60 2.72 -10.78
N ALA A 21 -44.69 2.91 -11.73
CA ALA A 21 -43.29 3.17 -11.45
C ALA A 21 -43.17 4.58 -10.85
N GLN A 22 -42.83 4.67 -9.57
CA GLN A 22 -42.43 5.92 -8.95
C GLN A 22 -41.02 6.26 -9.45
N THR A 23 -40.89 7.34 -10.23
CA THR A 23 -39.61 7.81 -10.74
C THR A 23 -38.84 8.46 -9.58
N PRO A 24 -37.65 7.98 -9.19
CA PRO A 24 -36.84 8.66 -8.18
C PRO A 24 -36.43 10.02 -8.71
N THR A 25 -36.69 11.08 -7.94
CA THR A 25 -36.22 12.43 -8.26
C THR A 25 -34.68 12.45 -8.16
N PRO A 26 -33.95 13.00 -9.16
CA PRO A 26 -32.50 13.12 -9.07
C PRO A 26 -32.11 13.95 -7.85
N GLN A 27 -31.43 13.34 -6.90
CA GLN A 27 -30.85 14.03 -5.76
C GLN A 27 -29.64 14.83 -6.28
N GLU A 28 -29.63 16.15 -6.07
CA GLU A 28 -28.47 16.98 -6.37
C GLU A 28 -27.29 16.53 -5.51
N THR A 29 -26.34 15.82 -6.13
CA THR A 29 -25.05 15.53 -5.50
C THR A 29 -24.33 16.87 -5.34
N THR A 30 -24.26 17.36 -4.10
CA THR A 30 -23.33 18.43 -3.73
C THR A 30 -21.94 17.98 -4.19
N ALA A 31 -21.37 18.68 -5.16
CA ALA A 31 -20.03 18.38 -5.66
C ALA A 31 -19.07 18.36 -4.46
N ALA A 32 -18.37 17.23 -4.26
CA ALA A 32 -17.28 17.17 -3.31
C ALA A 32 -16.29 18.29 -3.64
N PRO A 33 -15.73 19.00 -2.65
CA PRO A 33 -14.75 20.04 -2.93
C PRO A 33 -13.62 19.44 -3.76
N GLU A 34 -13.32 20.04 -4.92
CA GLU A 34 -12.14 19.72 -5.72
C GLU A 34 -10.91 20.01 -4.84
N GLN A 35 -10.37 18.98 -4.20
CA GLN A 35 -9.10 19.08 -3.51
C GLN A 35 -8.03 19.34 -4.56
N LYS A 36 -7.28 20.42 -4.37
CA LYS A 36 -6.14 20.75 -5.22
C LYS A 36 -5.15 19.56 -5.19
N PRO A 37 -4.61 19.14 -6.35
CA PRO A 37 -3.56 18.13 -6.39
C PRO A 37 -2.42 18.49 -5.45
N LEU A 38 -1.88 17.50 -4.73
CA LEU A 38 -0.75 17.69 -3.80
C LEU A 38 0.49 18.21 -4.53
N PHE A 39 0.67 17.75 -5.76
CA PHE A 39 1.79 18.09 -6.62
C PHE A 39 1.27 18.69 -7.92
N ALA A 40 1.98 19.70 -8.42
CA ALA A 40 1.67 20.31 -9.71
C ALA A 40 2.17 19.45 -10.89
N THR A 41 3.17 18.59 -10.66
CA THR A 41 3.80 17.75 -11.68
C THR A 41 4.27 16.41 -11.12
N ASP A 42 4.39 15.40 -11.99
CA ASP A 42 4.98 14.10 -11.64
C ASP A 42 6.42 14.22 -11.13
N ALA A 43 7.19 15.20 -11.62
CA ALA A 43 8.55 15.45 -11.15
C ALA A 43 8.60 15.95 -9.70
N GLU A 44 7.61 16.73 -9.29
CA GLU A 44 7.46 17.18 -7.90
C GLU A 44 7.02 16.02 -6.99
N ALA A 45 6.08 15.20 -7.46
CA ALA A 45 5.67 13.97 -6.75
C ALA A 45 6.83 12.99 -6.58
N LEU A 46 7.64 12.81 -7.63
CA LEU A 46 8.85 11.99 -7.62
C LEU A 46 9.85 12.47 -6.57
N ALA A 47 10.21 13.76 -6.60
CA ALA A 47 11.15 14.32 -5.64
C ALA A 47 10.64 14.21 -4.19
N ALA A 48 9.33 14.38 -3.96
CA ALA A 48 8.73 14.23 -2.64
C ALA A 48 8.74 12.77 -2.16
N ALA A 49 8.45 11.81 -3.04
CA ALA A 49 8.50 10.39 -2.73
C ALA A 49 9.93 9.92 -2.44
N GLU A 50 10.92 10.37 -3.22
CA GLU A 50 12.34 10.10 -2.99
C GLU A 50 12.78 10.64 -1.63
N ALA A 51 12.42 11.89 -1.29
CA ALA A 51 12.78 12.49 -0.01
C ALA A 51 12.13 11.75 1.17
N ALA A 52 10.86 11.38 1.05
CA ALA A 52 10.15 10.64 2.09
C ALA A 52 10.76 9.25 2.30
N TYR A 53 11.05 8.52 1.23
CA TYR A 53 11.64 7.18 1.31
C TYR A 53 13.08 7.20 1.81
N ALA A 54 13.89 8.18 1.39
CA ALA A 54 15.25 8.35 1.89
C ALA A 54 15.29 8.61 3.40
N ASN A 55 14.42 9.50 3.89
CA ASN A 55 14.32 9.80 5.32
C ASN A 55 13.85 8.57 6.13
N TYR A 56 12.87 7.83 5.61
CA TYR A 56 12.46 6.56 6.20
C TYR A 56 13.63 5.57 6.30
N LEU A 57 14.40 5.40 5.21
CA LEU A 57 15.48 4.44 5.15
C LEU A 57 16.60 4.77 6.14
N GLU A 58 16.98 6.05 6.25
CA GLU A 58 17.97 6.51 7.21
C GLU A 58 17.60 6.16 8.65
N VAL A 59 16.34 6.44 9.03
CA VAL A 59 15.84 6.15 10.38
C VAL A 59 15.68 4.65 10.61
N SER A 60 15.16 3.91 9.63
CA SER A 60 14.98 2.46 9.68
C SER A 60 16.31 1.74 9.85
N ASP A 61 17.33 2.12 9.07
CA ASP A 61 18.69 1.59 9.18
C ASP A 61 19.30 1.89 10.54
N GLN A 62 19.08 3.10 11.09
CA GLN A 62 19.57 3.42 12.42
C GLN A 62 18.91 2.55 13.50
N ILE A 63 17.60 2.31 13.41
CA ILE A 63 16.90 1.40 14.33
C ILE A 63 17.45 -0.02 14.21
N ALA A 64 17.70 -0.50 12.98
CA ALA A 64 18.27 -1.82 12.75
C ALA A 64 19.68 -1.94 13.34
N ARG A 65 20.54 -0.92 13.18
CA ARG A 65 21.88 -0.84 13.79
C ARG A 65 21.82 -0.81 15.32
N ASP A 66 20.77 -0.21 15.88
CA ASP A 66 20.52 -0.19 17.33
C ASP A 66 19.81 -1.47 17.82
N GLY A 67 19.79 -2.55 17.02
CA GLY A 67 19.21 -3.84 17.41
C GLY A 67 17.69 -3.84 17.50
N GLY A 68 17.01 -2.94 16.78
CA GLY A 68 15.56 -2.78 16.83
C GLY A 68 15.07 -1.85 17.96
N ALA A 69 15.98 -1.19 18.68
CA ALA A 69 15.61 -0.31 19.78
C ALA A 69 14.94 1.00 19.32
N ASN A 70 14.01 1.50 20.14
CA ASN A 70 13.35 2.79 19.97
C ASN A 70 12.67 2.96 18.58
N PRO A 71 11.75 2.06 18.18
CA PRO A 71 11.11 2.12 16.87
C PRO A 71 10.15 3.32 16.72
N GLU A 72 9.77 3.98 17.82
CA GLU A 72 8.97 5.21 17.79
C GLU A 72 9.62 6.36 17.01
N ARG A 73 10.91 6.27 16.69
CA ARG A 73 11.59 7.17 15.75
C ARG A 73 10.96 7.20 14.36
N LEU A 74 10.24 6.15 13.96
CA LEU A 74 9.50 6.09 12.69
C LEU A 74 8.15 6.83 12.73
N LYS A 75 7.71 7.32 13.90
CA LYS A 75 6.45 8.06 13.99
C LYS A 75 6.51 9.32 13.14
N GLY A 76 5.51 9.49 12.29
CA GLY A 76 5.42 10.62 11.36
C GLY A 76 6.12 10.39 10.03
N LEU A 77 6.86 9.29 9.87
CA LEU A 77 7.38 8.85 8.56
C LEU A 77 6.47 7.80 7.91
N LEU A 78 5.63 7.16 8.71
CA LEU A 78 4.76 6.06 8.31
C LEU A 78 3.29 6.36 8.65
N SER A 79 2.37 5.74 7.90
CA SER A 79 0.98 5.57 8.33
C SER A 79 0.92 4.74 9.62
N SER A 80 -0.22 4.76 10.30
CA SER A 80 -0.35 4.02 11.58
C SER A 80 -0.20 2.52 11.37
N ASP A 81 -0.76 1.99 10.28
CA ASP A 81 -0.70 0.57 9.96
C ASP A 81 0.70 0.14 9.53
N GLN A 82 1.33 0.90 8.63
CA GLN A 82 2.71 0.60 8.21
C GLN A 82 3.68 0.69 9.39
N TYR A 83 3.48 1.63 10.32
CA TYR A 83 4.27 1.71 11.54
C TYR A 83 4.19 0.44 12.39
N GLN A 84 3.00 -0.16 12.53
CA GLN A 84 2.87 -1.43 13.28
C GLN A 84 3.59 -2.59 12.59
N THR A 85 3.55 -2.63 11.26
CA THR A 85 4.31 -3.61 10.46
C THR A 85 5.81 -3.47 10.72
N GLU A 86 6.36 -2.26 10.64
CA GLU A 86 7.79 -2.02 10.89
C GLU A 86 8.20 -2.33 12.33
N VAL A 87 7.39 -1.93 13.32
CA VAL A 87 7.63 -2.28 14.73
C VAL A 87 7.72 -3.80 14.90
N SER A 88 6.83 -4.56 14.25
CA SER A 88 6.85 -6.03 14.30
C SER A 88 8.11 -6.60 13.66
N SER A 89 8.61 -5.99 12.58
CA SER A 89 9.89 -6.35 11.98
C SER A 89 11.06 -6.13 12.95
N PHE A 90 11.13 -4.99 13.64
CA PHE A 90 12.18 -4.71 14.62
C PHE A 90 12.10 -5.55 15.90
N GLN A 91 10.92 -6.02 16.29
CA GLN A 91 10.80 -6.98 17.38
C GLN A 91 11.58 -8.28 17.11
N ASN A 92 11.74 -8.68 15.84
CA ASN A 92 12.59 -9.81 15.49
C ASN A 92 14.07 -9.53 15.77
N TYR A 93 14.52 -8.29 15.63
CA TYR A 93 15.90 -7.90 15.95
C TYR A 93 16.16 -8.05 17.46
N VAL A 94 15.24 -7.50 18.26
CA VAL A 94 15.29 -7.60 19.73
C VAL A 94 15.22 -9.05 20.20
N THR A 95 14.28 -9.84 19.65
CA THR A 95 14.05 -11.23 20.10
C THR A 95 15.20 -12.16 19.72
N LYS A 96 15.86 -11.91 18.58
CA LYS A 96 16.98 -12.72 18.11
C LYS A 96 18.35 -12.20 18.56
N ASP A 97 18.38 -11.08 19.28
CA ASP A 97 19.62 -10.42 19.71
C ASP A 97 20.57 -10.15 18.53
N ILE A 98 19.99 -9.61 17.44
CA ILE A 98 20.69 -9.26 16.20
C ILE A 98 20.61 -7.75 15.94
N HIS A 99 21.57 -7.22 15.20
CA HIS A 99 21.58 -5.84 14.73
C HIS A 99 22.13 -5.75 13.31
N SER A 100 21.85 -4.66 12.62
CA SER A 100 22.44 -4.40 11.30
C SER A 100 23.80 -3.71 11.42
N SER A 101 24.61 -3.83 10.38
CA SER A 101 25.77 -2.97 10.11
C SER A 101 25.69 -2.47 8.68
N GLY A 102 26.27 -1.29 8.41
CA GLY A 102 26.14 -0.63 7.12
C GLY A 102 24.80 0.09 6.94
N GLN A 103 24.40 0.29 5.69
CA GLN A 103 23.19 1.03 5.32
C GLN A 103 22.58 0.46 4.04
N MET A 104 21.27 0.60 3.91
CA MET A 104 20.55 0.35 2.69
C MET A 104 20.55 1.61 1.81
N SER A 105 20.29 1.43 0.53
CA SER A 105 20.11 2.49 -0.45
C SER A 105 18.99 2.11 -1.42
N PHE A 106 18.52 3.05 -2.22
CA PHE A 106 17.55 2.75 -3.27
C PHE A 106 17.86 3.52 -4.54
N ASP A 107 17.40 2.98 -5.67
CA ASP A 107 17.49 3.60 -6.99
C ASP A 107 16.26 3.25 -7.84
N SER A 108 16.25 3.72 -9.09
CA SER A 108 15.20 3.42 -10.08
C SER A 108 13.77 3.72 -9.60
N LEU A 109 13.59 4.82 -8.87
CA LEU A 109 12.27 5.22 -8.40
C LEU A 109 11.44 5.78 -9.55
N HIS A 110 10.25 5.23 -9.75
CA HIS A 110 9.32 5.64 -10.81
C HIS A 110 7.90 5.73 -10.27
N ILE A 111 7.23 6.86 -10.54
CA ILE A 111 5.82 7.05 -10.18
C ILE A 111 4.96 6.07 -10.97
N ALA A 112 4.19 5.27 -10.24
CA ALA A 112 3.18 4.37 -10.80
C ALA A 112 1.84 5.11 -10.94
N SER A 113 1.46 5.89 -9.94
CA SER A 113 0.27 6.73 -9.93
C SER A 113 0.44 7.88 -8.92
N SER A 114 -0.21 9.01 -9.17
CA SER A 114 -0.34 10.07 -8.18
C SER A 114 -1.70 10.75 -8.27
N ASP A 115 -2.25 11.16 -7.13
CA ASP A 115 -3.46 11.97 -7.02
C ASP A 115 -3.28 13.08 -5.97
N SER A 116 -4.37 13.71 -5.53
CA SER A 116 -4.32 14.81 -4.57
C SER A 116 -3.90 14.43 -3.16
N GLU A 117 -3.90 13.15 -2.80
CA GLU A 117 -3.59 12.68 -1.45
C GLU A 117 -2.62 11.51 -1.44
N ASN A 118 -2.50 10.76 -2.53
CA ASN A 118 -1.75 9.52 -2.60
C ASN A 118 -0.72 9.52 -3.73
N VAL A 119 0.40 8.87 -3.47
CA VAL A 119 1.42 8.56 -4.48
C VAL A 119 1.76 7.08 -4.37
N SER A 120 1.92 6.41 -5.50
CA SER A 120 2.49 5.08 -5.54
C SER A 120 3.70 5.07 -6.48
N ALA A 121 4.72 4.31 -6.11
CA ALA A 121 5.95 4.22 -6.86
C ALA A 121 6.53 2.82 -6.84
N TYR A 122 7.24 2.51 -7.91
CA TYR A 122 8.16 1.38 -7.96
C TYR A 122 9.55 1.88 -7.62
N LEU A 123 10.33 1.10 -6.88
CA LEU A 123 11.75 1.37 -6.64
C LEU A 123 12.54 0.07 -6.46
N CYS A 124 13.85 0.16 -6.59
CA CYS A 124 14.76 -0.92 -6.26
C CYS A 124 15.43 -0.64 -4.92
N LEU A 125 15.21 -1.50 -3.94
CA LEU A 125 15.90 -1.44 -2.66
C LEU A 125 17.19 -2.24 -2.78
N ASP A 126 18.32 -1.63 -2.44
CA ASP A 126 19.65 -2.24 -2.40
C ASP A 126 20.14 -2.28 -0.95
N SER A 127 20.53 -3.46 -0.53
CA SER A 127 21.05 -3.74 0.81
C SER A 127 22.34 -4.55 0.76
N SER A 128 23.03 -4.55 -0.39
CA SER A 128 24.36 -5.14 -0.61
C SER A 128 25.42 -4.58 0.35
N GLN A 129 25.21 -3.37 0.87
CA GLN A 129 26.07 -2.71 1.86
C GLN A 129 25.59 -2.90 3.31
N SER A 130 24.53 -3.67 3.54
CA SER A 130 24.02 -3.99 4.87
C SER A 130 24.26 -5.45 5.24
N ARG A 131 24.63 -5.71 6.50
CA ARG A 131 24.75 -7.06 7.07
C ARG A 131 23.99 -7.17 8.37
N VAL A 132 23.47 -8.36 8.66
CA VAL A 132 22.85 -8.70 9.95
C VAL A 132 23.88 -9.44 10.79
N LEU A 133 24.18 -8.91 11.97
CA LEU A 133 25.14 -9.46 12.90
C LEU A 133 24.43 -10.00 14.15
N ASP A 134 24.90 -11.12 14.68
CA ASP A 134 24.50 -11.59 16.00
C ASP A 134 25.22 -10.83 17.13
N SER A 135 24.89 -11.14 18.39
CA SER A 135 25.50 -10.49 19.55
C SER A 135 26.99 -10.82 19.76
N SER A 136 27.53 -11.81 19.05
CA SER A 136 28.97 -12.07 18.99
C SER A 136 29.67 -11.30 17.87
N GLY A 137 28.93 -10.53 17.07
CA GLY A 137 29.43 -9.80 15.91
C GLY A 137 29.65 -10.68 14.67
N ILE A 138 29.11 -11.90 14.66
CA ILE A 138 29.21 -12.80 13.51
C ILE A 138 28.12 -12.42 12.50
N ASP A 139 28.52 -12.36 11.23
CA ASP A 139 27.58 -12.14 10.12
C ASP A 139 26.66 -13.35 9.97
N VAL A 140 25.37 -13.13 10.25
CA VAL A 140 24.28 -14.08 10.12
C VAL A 140 23.31 -13.69 9.01
N THR A 141 23.74 -12.82 8.08
CA THR A 141 22.99 -12.49 6.88
C THR A 141 22.70 -13.78 6.10
N PRO A 142 21.42 -14.11 5.80
CA PRO A 142 21.11 -15.32 5.06
C PRO A 142 21.84 -15.37 3.72
N SER A 143 22.52 -16.47 3.42
CA SER A 143 23.24 -16.64 2.14
C SER A 143 22.32 -16.68 0.91
N SER A 144 21.03 -16.92 1.14
CA SER A 144 19.97 -16.87 0.12
C SER A 144 19.33 -15.48 -0.03
N ARG A 145 19.77 -14.48 0.72
CA ARG A 145 19.22 -13.12 0.66
C ARG A 145 19.62 -12.48 -0.68
N GLU A 146 18.63 -12.00 -1.41
CA GLU A 146 18.88 -11.14 -2.57
C GLU A 146 19.30 -9.76 -2.06
N ASP A 147 20.37 -9.21 -2.62
CA ASP A 147 20.90 -7.91 -2.18
C ASP A 147 20.08 -6.74 -2.72
N ARG A 148 19.47 -6.91 -3.89
CA ARG A 148 18.68 -5.87 -4.57
C ARG A 148 17.38 -6.46 -5.11
N TRP A 149 16.25 -5.87 -4.76
CA TRP A 149 14.92 -6.35 -5.18
C TRP A 149 13.91 -5.21 -5.39
N PRO A 150 12.88 -5.45 -6.22
CA PRO A 150 11.89 -4.43 -6.53
C PRO A 150 10.83 -4.32 -5.43
N LEU A 151 10.44 -3.09 -5.12
CA LEU A 151 9.35 -2.76 -4.21
C LEU A 151 8.27 -1.97 -4.94
N PHE A 152 7.03 -2.16 -4.51
CA PHE A 152 5.92 -1.24 -4.71
C PHE A 152 5.64 -0.53 -3.39
N VAL A 153 5.76 0.79 -3.40
CA VAL A 153 5.65 1.64 -2.21
C VAL A 153 4.51 2.62 -2.41
N THR A 154 3.64 2.73 -1.40
CA THR A 154 2.54 3.70 -1.37
C THR A 154 2.83 4.76 -0.32
N PHE A 155 2.43 5.98 -0.63
CA PHE A 155 2.58 7.16 0.21
C PHE A 155 1.22 7.85 0.34
N GLU A 156 0.94 8.40 1.51
CA GLU A 156 -0.22 9.24 1.78
C GLU A 156 0.24 10.62 2.25
N SER A 157 -0.55 11.65 1.93
CA SER A 157 -0.34 13.00 2.41
C SER A 157 -0.79 13.15 3.85
N LYS A 158 0.13 13.60 4.71
CA LYS A 158 -0.15 13.93 6.09
C LYS A 158 0.34 15.34 6.37
N ASN A 159 -0.61 16.26 6.53
CA ASN A 159 -0.33 17.70 6.73
C ASN A 159 0.57 18.30 5.64
N GLY A 160 0.40 17.85 4.38
CA GLY A 160 1.17 18.35 3.23
C GLY A 160 2.56 17.74 3.07
N THR A 161 2.88 16.66 3.81
CA THR A 161 4.11 15.88 3.63
C THR A 161 3.75 14.43 3.35
N LEU A 162 4.51 13.75 2.49
CA LEU A 162 4.31 12.32 2.25
C LEU A 162 4.86 11.48 3.40
N VAL A 163 4.07 10.50 3.81
CA VAL A 163 4.49 9.41 4.71
C VAL A 163 4.24 8.08 4.00
N ILE A 164 5.05 7.06 4.28
CA ILE A 164 4.86 5.74 3.65
C ILE A 164 3.64 5.07 4.27
N SER A 165 2.66 4.74 3.44
CA SER A 165 1.44 4.03 3.83
C SER A 165 1.50 2.53 3.58
N GLY A 166 2.43 2.07 2.75
CA GLY A 166 2.63 0.67 2.41
C GLY A 166 3.96 0.43 1.68
N SER A 167 4.56 -0.74 1.88
CA SER A 167 5.77 -1.18 1.18
C SER A 167 5.75 -2.69 1.04
N GLU A 168 5.70 -3.18 -0.19
CA GLU A 168 5.63 -4.61 -0.49
C GLU A 168 6.60 -4.99 -1.61
N THR A 169 7.09 -6.23 -1.58
CA THR A 169 7.90 -6.78 -2.66
C THR A 169 7.06 -6.89 -3.93
N TRP A 170 7.56 -6.31 -5.02
CA TRP A 170 6.93 -6.45 -6.32
C TRP A 170 7.18 -7.85 -6.88
N THR A 171 6.09 -8.59 -7.14
CA THR A 171 6.16 -9.99 -7.61
C THR A 171 6.02 -10.12 -9.14
N GLY A 172 5.94 -9.00 -9.87
CA GLY A 172 5.88 -9.01 -11.33
C GLY A 172 7.25 -9.18 -11.96
N THR A 173 7.44 -8.64 -13.16
CA THR A 173 8.76 -8.62 -13.80
C THR A 173 9.74 -7.86 -12.92
N ASN A 174 10.86 -8.50 -12.57
CA ASN A 174 11.94 -7.82 -11.89
C ASN A 174 12.53 -6.75 -12.81
N PHE A 175 12.50 -5.50 -12.35
CA PHE A 175 13.04 -4.32 -13.03
C PHE A 175 14.31 -3.79 -12.34
N CYS A 176 14.69 -4.43 -11.23
CA CYS A 176 16.03 -4.42 -10.72
C CYS A 176 16.86 -5.50 -11.45
#